data_AF-A0A914NR75-F1
#
_entry.id   AF-A0A914NR75-F1
#
_cell.length_a   1.000
_cell.length_b   1.000
_cell.length_c   1.000
_cell.angle_alpha   90.00
_cell.angle_beta   90.00
_cell.angle_gamma   90.00
#
_symmetry.space_group_name_H-M   'P 1'
#
loop_
_entity.id
_entity.type
_entity.pdbx_description
1 polymer ?
#
loop_
_entity_poly.entity_id
_entity_poly.type
_entity_poly.pdbx_seq_one_letter_code
_entity_poly.pdbx_strand_id
1 'polypeptide(L)' 'MNLLLFIFFIFVYKSFANYNSADDVVELTAGNFHKLVLDDDAIWIVEFYAPWCGHCQVFCVNIF' A
#
# COMPACT_ATOMS: atom_id res chain seq x y z
N MET A 1 29.45 -9.28 4.44
CA MET A 1 28.61 -9.62 3.25
C MET A 1 27.18 -10.02 3.62
N ASN A 2 26.92 -10.95 4.56
CA ASN A 2 25.56 -11.42 4.88
C ASN A 2 24.68 -10.47 5.70
N LEU A 3 25.27 -9.64 6.57
CA LEU A 3 24.48 -8.74 7.45
C LEU A 3 23.90 -7.53 6.70
N LEU A 4 24.64 -7.01 5.72
CA LEU A 4 24.21 -5.88 4.89
C LEU A 4 23.04 -6.26 3.97
N LEU A 5 23.02 -7.50 3.44
CA LEU A 5 21.88 -8.00 2.66
C LEU A 5 20.62 -8.16 3.52
N PHE A 6 20.78 -8.60 4.77
CA PHE A 6 19.68 -8.68 5.72
C PHE A 6 19.10 -7.29 6.04
N ILE A 7 19.95 -6.28 6.24
CA ILE A 7 19.54 -4.89 6.49
C ILE A 7 18.94 -4.24 5.23
N PHE A 8 19.35 -4.65 4.04
CA PHE A 8 18.75 -4.19 2.79
C PHE A 8 17.35 -4.79 2.59
N PHE A 9 17.19 -6.07 2.91
CA PHE A 9 15.87 -6.69 3.03
C PHE A 9 15.06 -5.87 4.05
N ILE A 10 15.57 -5.68 5.30
CA ILE A 10 15.23 -4.64 6.29
C ILE A 10 14.35 -3.47 5.81
N PHE A 11 15.03 -2.67 5.00
CA PHE A 11 14.63 -1.35 4.59
C PHE A 11 13.60 -1.40 3.48
N VAL A 12 13.73 -2.38 2.57
CA VAL A 12 12.82 -2.58 1.44
C VAL A 12 11.44 -3.03 1.91
N TYR A 13 11.32 -3.92 2.91
CA TYR A 13 9.98 -4.31 3.39
C TYR A 13 9.28 -3.24 4.23
N LYS A 14 10.01 -2.34 4.90
CA LYS A 14 9.37 -1.22 5.58
C LYS A 14 8.71 -0.23 4.60
N SER A 15 9.25 -0.08 3.40
CA SER A 15 8.67 0.81 2.38
C SER A 15 7.31 0.34 1.85
N PHE A 16 6.93 -0.92 2.09
CA PHE A 16 5.63 -1.46 1.71
C PHE A 16 4.60 -1.47 2.86
N ALA A 17 4.95 -1.06 4.08
CA ALA A 17 4.07 -1.20 5.24
C ALA A 17 3.73 0.16 5.89
N ASN A 18 3.38 1.17 5.08
CA ASN A 18 2.89 2.47 5.55
C ASN A 18 1.35 2.51 5.60
N TYR A 19 0.73 1.48 6.16
CA TYR A 19 -0.71 1.46 6.49
C TYR A 19 -0.80 1.26 7.99
N ASN A 20 -1.40 2.20 8.70
CA ASN A 20 -1.61 2.03 10.13
C ASN A 20 -2.82 1.12 10.30
N SER A 21 -2.81 0.22 11.28
CA SER A 21 -3.99 -0.63 11.58
C SER A 21 -5.19 0.16 12.12
N ALA A 22 -5.07 1.50 12.18
CA ALA A 22 -6.09 2.44 12.58
C ALA A 22 -6.76 3.15 11.38
N ASP A 23 -6.28 2.95 10.15
CA ASP A 23 -6.82 3.59 8.96
C ASP A 23 -7.99 2.76 8.40
N ASP A 24 -9.10 3.42 8.04
CA ASP A 24 -10.30 2.79 7.45
C ASP A 24 -10.13 2.55 5.94
N VAL A 25 -8.99 1.97 5.55
CA VAL A 25 -8.62 1.70 4.16
C VAL A 25 -8.20 0.25 3.99
N VAL A 26 -8.61 -0.33 2.85
CA VAL A 26 -8.24 -1.70 2.48
C VAL A 26 -7.17 -1.66 1.40
N GLU A 27 -6.03 -2.31 1.66
CA GLU A 27 -4.97 -2.43 0.66
C GLU A 27 -5.41 -3.37 -0.48
N LEU A 28 -5.55 -2.79 -1.67
CA LEU A 28 -5.88 -3.54 -2.87
C LEU A 28 -4.61 -4.03 -3.57
N THR A 29 -4.62 -5.31 -3.91
CA THR A 29 -3.57 -6.00 -4.66
C THR A 29 -4.17 -6.63 -5.90
N ALA A 30 -3.32 -7.00 -6.86
CA ALA A 30 -3.78 -7.69 -8.07
C ALA A 30 -4.58 -8.97 -7.79
N GLY A 31 -4.37 -9.62 -6.64
CA GLY A 31 -5.06 -10.86 -6.26
C GLY A 31 -6.43 -10.65 -5.60
N ASN A 32 -6.71 -9.48 -5.02
CA ASN A 32 -7.96 -9.21 -4.31
C ASN A 32 -8.87 -8.20 -5.02
N PHE A 33 -8.33 -7.43 -5.98
CA PHE A 33 -9.04 -6.35 -6.66
C PHE A 33 -10.32 -6.85 -7.36
N HIS A 34 -10.24 -7.97 -8.08
CA HIS A 34 -11.39 -8.50 -8.80
C HIS A 34 -12.53 -8.86 -7.85
N LYS A 35 -12.21 -9.63 -6.81
CA LYS A 35 -13.20 -10.09 -5.84
C LYS A 35 -13.81 -8.96 -5.01
N LEU A 36 -13.00 -7.97 -4.62
CA LEU A 36 -13.45 -6.92 -3.71
C LEU A 36 -14.12 -5.76 -4.45
N VAL A 37 -13.66 -5.42 -5.66
CA VAL A 37 -14.09 -4.21 -6.37
C VAL A 37 -15.00 -4.53 -7.56
N LEU A 38 -14.78 -5.66 -8.24
CA LEU A 38 -15.51 -5.99 -9.49
C LEU A 38 -16.69 -6.93 -9.26
N ASP A 39 -16.59 -7.84 -8.30
CA ASP A 39 -17.64 -8.81 -7.97
C ASP A 39 -18.60 -8.33 -6.87
N ASP A 40 -18.38 -7.14 -6.31
CA ASP A 40 -19.17 -6.58 -5.22
C ASP A 40 -20.03 -5.39 -5.69
N ASP A 41 -21.22 -5.24 -5.10
CA ASP A 41 -22.18 -4.18 -5.45
C ASP A 41 -21.92 -2.86 -4.68
N ALA A 42 -20.91 -2.81 -3.81
CA ALA A 42 -20.56 -1.62 -3.06
C ALA A 42 -19.91 -0.54 -3.93
N ILE A 43 -20.04 0.71 -3.49
CA ILE A 43 -19.36 1.84 -4.14
C ILE A 43 -17.93 1.94 -3.59
N TRP A 44 -16.96 1.73 -4.45
CA TRP A 44 -15.54 1.81 -4.12
C TRP A 44 -14.91 3.11 -4.62
N ILE A 45 -14.14 3.77 -3.76
CA ILE A 45 -13.19 4.82 -4.14
C ILE A 45 -11.80 4.21 -4.07
N VAL A 46 -11.12 4.13 -5.22
CA VAL A 46 -9.80 3.48 -5.33
C VAL A 46 -8.76 4.53 -5.67
N GLU A 47 -7.72 4.60 -4.84
CA GLU A 47 -6.52 5.41 -5.10
C GLU A 47 -5.38 4.51 -5.57
N PHE A 48 -4.87 4.77 -6.78
CA PHE A 48 -3.67 4.10 -7.29
C PHE A 48 -2.45 4.96 -7.01
N TYR A 49 -1.50 4.43 -6.25
CA TYR A 49 -0.28 5.16 -5.91
C TYR A 49 0.97 4.30 -6.06
N ALA A 50 2.12 4.97 -6.15
CA ALA A 50 3.43 4.34 -6.18
C ALA A 50 4.13 4.57 -4.82
N PRO A 51 4.47 3.51 -4.07
CA PRO A 51 5.01 3.64 -2.71
C PRO A 51 6.43 4.21 -2.65
N TRP A 52 7.08 4.44 -3.79
CA TRP A 52 8.45 4.96 -3.90
C TRP A 52 8.52 6.40 -4.43
N CYS A 53 7.39 6.97 -4.85
CA CYS A 53 7.34 8.33 -5.38
C CYS A 53 7.13 9.31 -4.23
N GLY A 54 8.17 10.08 -3.87
CA GLY A 54 8.12 11.04 -2.77
C GLY A 54 7.02 12.11 -2.92
N HIS A 55 6.70 12.55 -4.13
CA HIS A 55 5.59 13.50 -4.37
C HIS A 55 4.20 12.84 -4.26
N CYS A 56 4.12 11.52 -4.47
CA CYS A 56 2.86 10.77 -4.49
C CYS A 56 2.46 10.30 -3.08
N GLN A 57 3.45 9.98 -2.24
CA GLN A 57 3.22 9.58 -0.84
C GLN A 57 2.52 10.67 -0.01
N VAL A 58 2.79 11.95 -0.31
CA VAL A 58 2.20 13.09 0.40
C VAL A 58 0.69 13.20 0.15
N PHE A 59 0.22 12.69 -1.00
CA PHE A 59 -1.19 12.70 -1.37
C PHE A 59 -1.97 11.53 -0.76
N CYS A 60 -1.38 10.34 -0.75
CA CYS A 60 -2.03 9.11 -0.25
C CYS A 60 -2.35 9.12 1.25
N VAL A 61 -1.56 9.82 2.07
CA VAL A 61 -1.75 9.86 3.54
C VAL A 61 -2.76 10.94 3.97
N ASN A 62 -3.31 11.73 3.03
CA ASN A 62 -4.25 12.82 3.32
C ASN A 62 -5.68 12.58 2.78
N ILE A 63 -6.02 11.33 2.45
CA ILE A 63 -7.44 10.96 2.28
C ILE A 63 -7.96 10.50 3.66
N PHE A 64 -8.66 11.46 4.30
CA PHE A 64 -9.21 11.54 5.68
C PHE A 64 -8.36 12.26 6.72
#